data_AF-A0A8J7DCQ8-F1
#
_entry.id   AF-A0A8J7DCQ8-F1
#
_cell.length_a   1.000
_cell.length_b   1.000
_cell.length_c   1.000
_cell.angle_alpha   90.00
_cell.angle_beta   90.00
_cell.angle_gamma   90.00
#
_symmetry.space_group_name_H-M   'P 1'
#
loop_
_entity.id
_entity.type
_entity.pdbx_description
1 polymer ?
#
loop_
_entity_poly.entity_id
_entity_poly.type
_entity_poly.pdbx_seq_one_letter_code
_entity_poly.pdbx_strand_id
1 'polypeptide(L)'
;MDQNMYTLAWVKTACEHVLGKNISQRAWRNCLRICGVQPYKREVKLKECCYLLGLFYLKRQNPFKKYSLSDVSLLLMKEKERLSKFGIDLENPEFPLLGRELPDYIYEKTGYKVTLRTLYRWASKRRMTFSKLQIINQKELSRWLELANIAKAQ
;
A
#
# COMPACT_ATOMS: atom_id res chain seq x y z
N MET A 1 -14.34 -10.37 17.43
CA MET A 1 -14.58 -10.92 16.08
C MET A 1 -13.27 -11.51 15.60
N ASP A 2 -13.21 -12.83 15.47
CA ASP A 2 -12.03 -13.54 15.01
C ASP A 2 -11.55 -12.96 13.68
N GLN A 3 -10.30 -12.51 13.64
CA GLN A 3 -9.70 -12.00 12.43
C GLN A 3 -9.57 -13.17 11.46
N ASN A 4 -10.37 -13.17 10.40
CA ASN A 4 -10.20 -14.10 9.28
C ASN A 4 -8.78 -13.90 8.70
N MET A 5 -7.86 -14.76 9.13
CA MET A 5 -6.49 -14.85 8.66
C MET A 5 -6.47 -15.83 7.49
N TYR A 6 -5.91 -15.39 6.37
CA TYR A 6 -5.82 -16.19 5.15
C TYR A 6 -4.37 -16.57 4.90
N THR A 7 -4.11 -17.84 4.63
CA THR A 7 -2.76 -18.30 4.27
C THR A 7 -2.35 -17.68 2.94
N LEU A 8 -1.08 -17.24 2.82
CA LEU A 8 -0.57 -16.68 1.57
C LEU A 8 -0.62 -17.67 0.40
N ALA A 9 -0.58 -18.97 0.68
CA ALA A 9 -0.75 -20.00 -0.33
C ALA A 9 -2.14 -19.93 -0.95
N TRP A 10 -3.19 -19.89 -0.12
CA TRP A 10 -4.57 -19.75 -0.60
C TRP A 10 -4.79 -18.42 -1.34
N VAL A 11 -4.28 -17.31 -0.79
CA VAL A 11 -4.40 -15.99 -1.43
C VAL A 11 -3.68 -15.96 -2.78
N LYS A 12 -2.51 -16.63 -2.91
CA LYS A 12 -1.81 -16.75 -4.19
C LYS A 12 -2.67 -17.47 -5.23
N THR A 13 -3.26 -18.60 -4.86
CA THR A 13 -4.16 -19.35 -5.76
C THR A 13 -5.34 -18.49 -6.20
N ALA A 14 -5.99 -17.78 -5.28
CA ALA A 14 -7.08 -16.85 -5.61
C ALA A 14 -6.60 -15.73 -6.57
N CYS A 15 -5.40 -15.18 -6.36
CA CYS A 15 -4.81 -14.20 -7.27
C CYS A 15 -4.50 -14.77 -8.65
N GLU A 16 -4.06 -16.03 -8.75
CA GLU A 16 -3.83 -16.73 -10.02
C GLU A 16 -5.14 -16.90 -10.80
N HIS A 17 -6.25 -17.21 -10.12
CA HIS A 17 -7.57 -17.24 -10.73
C HIS A 17 -8.02 -15.87 -11.25
N VAL A 18 -7.82 -14.80 -10.47
CA VAL A 18 -8.13 -13.43 -10.92
C VAL A 18 -7.31 -13.06 -12.14
N LEU A 19 -6.01 -13.37 -12.13
CA LEU A 19 -5.08 -13.06 -13.21
C LEU A 19 -5.28 -13.95 -14.45
N GLY A 20 -5.84 -15.15 -14.29
CA GLY A 20 -6.01 -16.16 -15.34
C GLY A 20 -4.73 -16.91 -15.70
N LYS A 21 -3.69 -16.85 -14.86
CA LYS A 21 -2.40 -17.54 -15.08
C LYS A 21 -1.61 -17.70 -13.79
N ASN A 22 -0.67 -18.64 -13.80
CA ASN A 22 0.25 -18.88 -12.70
C ASN A 22 1.15 -17.66 -12.42
N ILE A 23 1.37 -17.38 -11.14
CA ILE A 23 2.22 -16.29 -10.67
C ILE A 23 3.57 -16.88 -10.26
N SER A 24 4.64 -16.40 -10.91
CA SER A 24 6.00 -16.78 -10.52
C SER A 24 6.35 -16.29 -9.12
N GLN A 25 7.22 -17.01 -8.40
CA GLN A 25 7.61 -16.62 -7.04
C GLN A 25 8.20 -15.21 -6.95
N ARG A 26 8.98 -14.79 -7.95
CA ARG A 26 9.53 -13.44 -8.02
C ARG A 26 8.43 -12.37 -8.16
N ALA A 27 7.44 -12.62 -9.03
CA ALA A 27 6.32 -11.71 -9.21
C ALA A 27 5.47 -11.64 -7.93
N TRP A 28 5.20 -12.78 -7.30
CA TRP A 28 4.46 -12.86 -6.04
C TRP A 28 5.10 -12.02 -4.94
N ARG A 29 6.41 -12.20 -4.68
CA ARG A 29 7.15 -11.41 -3.68
C ARG A 29 7.10 -9.91 -3.97
N ASN A 30 7.15 -9.50 -5.24
CA ASN A 30 7.04 -8.09 -5.60
C ASN A 30 5.63 -7.53 -5.31
N CYS A 31 4.58 -8.30 -5.61
CA CYS A 31 3.20 -7.91 -5.30
C CYS A 31 2.95 -7.81 -3.80
N LEU A 32 3.41 -8.78 -3.00
CA LEU A 32 3.36 -8.71 -1.53
C LEU A 32 3.97 -7.40 -1.00
N ARG A 33 5.15 -7.04 -1.53
CA ARG A 33 5.84 -5.80 -1.19
C ARG A 33 5.07 -4.55 -1.61
N ILE A 34 4.34 -4.60 -2.73
CA ILE A 34 3.48 -3.48 -3.17
C ILE A 34 2.28 -3.32 -2.24
N CYS A 35 1.71 -4.43 -1.76
CA CYS A 35 0.58 -4.40 -0.85
C CYS A 35 0.96 -4.18 0.63
N GLY A 36 2.23 -3.88 0.94
CA GLY A 36 2.69 -3.66 2.31
C GLY A 36 2.79 -4.92 3.17
N VAL A 37 2.72 -6.11 2.57
CA VAL A 37 2.87 -7.37 3.29
C VAL A 37 4.34 -7.59 3.66
N GLN A 38 4.61 -7.80 4.95
CA GLN A 38 5.96 -7.98 5.46
C GLN A 38 6.62 -9.26 4.91
N PRO A 39 7.97 -9.26 4.76
CA PRO A 39 8.71 -10.48 4.45
C PRO A 39 8.43 -11.58 5.48
N TYR A 40 8.39 -12.84 5.03
CA TYR A 40 8.21 -14.05 5.86
C TYR A 40 6.85 -14.25 6.53
N LYS A 41 5.93 -13.29 6.40
CA LYS A 41 4.54 -13.47 6.85
C LYS A 41 3.92 -14.66 6.11
N ARG A 42 3.24 -15.56 6.82
CA ARG A 42 2.56 -16.73 6.23
C ARG A 42 1.06 -16.51 6.03
N GLU A 43 0.50 -15.57 6.77
CA GLU A 43 -0.92 -15.29 6.81
C GLU A 43 -1.17 -13.78 6.71
N VAL A 44 -2.31 -13.42 6.14
CA VAL A 44 -2.71 -12.03 5.94
C VAL A 44 -4.14 -11.81 6.38
N LYS A 45 -4.44 -10.60 6.84
CA LYS A 45 -5.80 -10.20 7.20
C LYS A 45 -6.64 -10.00 5.93
N LEU A 46 -7.96 -10.03 6.08
CA LEU A 46 -8.90 -9.74 4.99
C LEU A 46 -8.53 -8.48 4.18
N LYS A 47 -8.17 -7.38 4.86
CA LYS A 47 -7.76 -6.11 4.22
C LYS A 47 -6.55 -6.28 3.29
N GLU A 48 -5.51 -6.97 3.75
CA GLU A 48 -4.31 -7.27 2.94
C GLU A 48 -4.65 -8.21 1.77
N CYS A 49 -5.56 -9.17 2.00
CA CYS A 49 -6.08 -10.05 0.95
C CYS A 49 -6.80 -9.25 -0.15
N CYS A 50 -7.69 -8.31 0.22
CA CYS A 50 -8.36 -7.42 -0.72
C CYS A 50 -7.38 -6.57 -1.52
N TYR A 51 -6.30 -6.06 -0.89
CA TYR A 51 -5.25 -5.33 -1.63
C TYR A 51 -4.55 -6.22 -2.66
N LEU A 52 -4.22 -7.46 -2.31
CA LEU A 52 -3.57 -8.38 -3.25
C LEU A 52 -4.49 -8.71 -4.42
N LEU A 53 -5.75 -9.07 -4.16
CA LEU A 53 -6.74 -9.36 -5.20
C LEU A 53 -6.97 -8.13 -6.11
N GLY A 54 -7.11 -6.94 -5.53
CA GLY A 54 -7.25 -5.69 -6.28
C GLY A 54 -6.04 -5.39 -7.17
N LEU A 55 -4.81 -5.61 -6.67
CA LEU A 55 -3.59 -5.46 -7.46
C LEU A 55 -3.56 -6.41 -8.66
N PHE A 56 -3.93 -7.68 -8.47
CA PHE A 56 -3.95 -8.65 -9.57
C PHE A 56 -5.07 -8.38 -10.58
N TYR A 57 -6.21 -7.87 -10.12
CA TYR A 57 -7.26 -7.38 -11.01
C TYR A 57 -6.76 -6.23 -11.90
N LEU A 58 -6.08 -5.24 -11.33
CA LEU A 58 -5.46 -4.14 -12.09
C LEU A 58 -4.42 -4.66 -13.10
N LYS A 59 -3.55 -5.58 -12.65
CA LYS A 59 -2.54 -6.20 -13.53
C LYS A 59 -3.12 -7.04 -14.66
N ARG A 60 -4.32 -7.61 -14.49
CA ARG A 60 -5.02 -8.28 -15.59
C ARG A 60 -5.49 -7.29 -16.65
N GLN A 61 -5.96 -6.12 -16.24
CA GLN A 61 -6.40 -5.07 -17.15
C GLN A 61 -5.24 -4.42 -17.91
N ASN A 62 -4.14 -4.09 -17.21
CA ASN A 62 -2.95 -3.54 -17.82
C ASN A 62 -1.67 -4.14 -17.22
N PRO A 63 -1.12 -5.21 -17.82
CA PRO A 63 0.02 -5.95 -17.28
C PRO A 63 1.31 -5.13 -17.16
N PHE A 64 1.49 -4.13 -18.01
CA PHE A 64 2.73 -3.36 -18.13
C PHE A 64 2.75 -2.13 -17.22
N LYS A 65 1.59 -1.68 -16.72
CA LYS A 65 1.51 -0.56 -15.79
C LYS A 65 2.16 -0.93 -14.44
N LYS A 66 2.95 0.01 -13.91
CA LYS A 66 3.45 -0.04 -12.53
C LYS A 66 2.34 0.46 -11.61
N TYR A 67 1.96 -0.38 -10.65
CA TYR A 67 0.93 -0.07 -9.67
C TYR A 67 1.53 0.13 -8.28
N SER A 68 0.99 1.09 -7.55
CA SER A 68 1.31 1.42 -6.17
C SER A 68 0.25 0.86 -5.19
N LEU A 69 0.47 1.03 -3.88
CA LEU A 69 -0.57 0.70 -2.90
C LEU A 69 -1.75 1.69 -3.00
N SER A 70 -1.44 2.95 -3.28
CA SER A 70 -2.44 4.01 -3.49
C SER A 70 -3.36 3.71 -4.68
N ASP A 71 -2.85 3.21 -5.82
CA ASP A 71 -3.65 2.78 -6.97
C ASP A 71 -4.70 1.71 -6.58
N VAL A 72 -4.25 0.71 -5.82
CA VAL A 72 -5.09 -0.41 -5.37
C VAL A 72 -6.15 0.09 -4.39
N SER A 73 -5.77 0.99 -3.49
CA SER A 73 -6.67 1.56 -2.50
C SER A 73 -7.76 2.39 -3.16
N LEU A 74 -7.41 3.18 -4.17
CA LEU A 74 -8.37 3.94 -4.97
C LEU A 74 -9.36 3.03 -5.70
N LEU A 75 -8.91 1.89 -6.23
CA LEU A 75 -9.82 0.89 -6.82
C LEU A 75 -10.81 0.37 -5.76
N LEU A 76 -10.31 -0.05 -4.59
CA LEU A 76 -11.17 -0.62 -3.56
C LEU A 76 -12.16 0.39 -2.98
N MET A 77 -11.81 1.67 -2.93
CA MET A 77 -12.75 2.74 -2.59
C MET A 77 -13.90 2.87 -3.58
N LYS A 78 -13.60 2.83 -4.88
CA LYS A 78 -14.62 2.91 -5.93
C LYS A 78 -15.60 1.72 -5.85
N GLU A 79 -15.11 0.58 -5.39
CA GLU A 79 -15.88 -0.65 -5.25
C GLU A 79 -16.42 -0.86 -3.82
N LYS A 80 -16.29 0.12 -2.92
CA LYS A 80 -16.62 -0.02 -1.49
C LYS A 80 -18.06 -0.45 -1.26
N GLU A 81 -19.01 0.16 -1.97
CA GLU A 81 -20.43 -0.19 -1.87
C GLU A 81 -20.73 -1.59 -2.37
N ARG A 82 -19.97 -2.08 -3.37
CA ARG A 82 -20.12 -3.45 -3.85
C ARG A 82 -19.54 -4.43 -2.84
N LEU A 83 -18.38 -4.12 -2.26
CA LEU A 83 -17.70 -4.94 -1.26
C LEU A 83 -18.49 -5.05 0.04
N SER A 84 -19.15 -3.97 0.48
CA SER A 84 -19.98 -3.98 1.69
C SER A 84 -21.17 -4.93 1.58
N LYS A 85 -21.76 -5.08 0.38
CA LYS A 85 -22.81 -6.08 0.11
C LYS A 85 -22.35 -7.52 0.33
N PHE A 86 -21.06 -7.79 0.22
CA PHE A 86 -20.44 -9.08 0.51
C PHE A 86 -19.93 -9.20 1.96
N GLY A 87 -20.31 -8.26 2.84
CA GLY A 87 -19.85 -8.23 4.23
C GLY A 87 -18.38 -7.81 4.39
N ILE A 88 -17.76 -7.29 3.34
CA ILE A 88 -16.39 -6.79 3.38
C ILE A 88 -16.45 -5.29 3.71
N ASP A 89 -16.44 -4.98 5.00
CA ASP A 89 -16.27 -3.60 5.45
C ASP A 89 -14.78 -3.26 5.50
N LEU A 90 -14.30 -2.57 4.47
CA LEU A 90 -13.00 -1.95 4.50
C LEU A 90 -13.14 -0.68 5.36
N GLU A 91 -12.74 -0.76 6.63
CA GLU A 91 -12.57 0.40 7.54
C GLU A 91 -11.99 1.56 6.73
N ASN A 92 -12.61 2.75 6.87
CA ASN A 92 -12.31 3.97 6.10
C ASN A 92 -10.88 3.92 5.58
N PRO A 93 -10.67 3.57 4.30
CA PRO A 93 -9.34 3.33 3.81
C PRO A 93 -8.69 4.70 3.64
N GLU A 94 -8.27 5.36 4.71
CA GLU A 94 -7.34 6.48 4.61
C GLU A 94 -6.21 5.98 3.70
N PHE A 95 -6.05 6.60 2.53
CA PHE A 95 -5.21 6.11 1.43
C PHE A 95 -3.88 5.58 1.97
N PRO A 96 -3.73 4.27 2.19
CA PRO A 96 -2.55 3.75 2.84
C PRO A 96 -1.40 3.96 1.87
N LEU A 97 -0.46 4.79 2.29
CA LEU A 97 0.66 5.17 1.48
C LEU A 97 1.89 4.46 2.03
N LEU A 98 2.59 3.68 1.20
CA LEU A 98 3.86 3.11 1.63
C LEU A 98 4.91 4.21 1.75
N GLY A 99 5.83 4.09 2.71
CA GLY A 99 6.88 5.09 2.89
C GLY A 99 7.75 5.33 1.65
N ARG A 100 7.82 4.37 0.71
CA ARG A 100 8.47 4.57 -0.59
C ARG A 100 7.74 5.54 -1.54
N GLU A 101 6.43 5.69 -1.37
CA GLU A 101 5.55 6.59 -2.14
C GLU A 101 5.51 8.00 -1.52
N LEU A 102 6.08 8.17 -0.31
CA LEU A 102 6.01 9.42 0.43
C LEU A 102 6.70 10.60 -0.28
N PRO A 103 7.84 10.43 -0.96
CA PRO A 103 8.43 11.47 -1.80
C PRO A 103 7.47 12.07 -2.82
N ASP A 104 6.79 11.20 -3.57
CA ASP A 104 5.90 11.61 -4.66
C ASP A 104 4.67 12.31 -4.08
N TYR A 105 4.11 11.76 -2.99
CA TYR A 105 3.01 12.39 -2.27
C TYR A 105 3.33 13.78 -1.72
N ILE A 106 4.50 13.95 -1.09
CA ILE A 106 4.93 15.27 -0.59
C ILE A 106 5.06 16.25 -1.75
N TYR A 107 5.66 15.82 -2.87
CA TYR A 107 5.81 16.66 -4.05
C TYR A 107 4.45 17.09 -4.62
N GLU A 108 3.50 16.17 -4.75
CA GLU A 108 2.15 16.49 -5.23
C GLU A 108 1.41 17.49 -4.33
N LYS A 109 1.59 17.40 -3.00
CA LYS A 109 0.89 18.27 -2.04
C LYS A 109 1.54 19.61 -1.78
N THR A 110 2.87 19.68 -1.86
CA THR A 110 3.64 20.86 -1.43
C THR A 110 4.47 21.50 -2.55
N GLY A 111 4.66 20.80 -3.67
CA GLY A 111 5.61 21.15 -4.73
C GLY A 111 7.08 20.95 -4.34
N TYR A 112 7.37 20.48 -3.13
CA TYR A 112 8.74 20.31 -2.64
C TYR A 112 9.28 18.91 -2.94
N LYS A 113 10.42 18.82 -3.63
CA LYS A 113 11.05 17.55 -3.98
C LYS A 113 11.87 17.02 -2.81
N VAL A 114 11.46 15.87 -2.28
CA VAL A 114 12.15 15.19 -1.18
C VAL A 114 12.67 13.84 -1.66
N THR A 115 13.87 13.44 -1.22
CA THR A 115 14.38 12.09 -1.49
C THR A 115 14.12 11.15 -0.31
N LEU A 116 14.12 9.84 -0.55
CA LEU A 116 14.05 8.85 0.55
C LEU A 116 15.16 9.06 1.58
N ARG A 117 16.37 9.46 1.16
CA ARG A 117 17.48 9.76 2.07
C ARG A 117 17.16 10.94 2.99
N THR A 118 16.52 11.98 2.45
CA THR A 118 16.07 13.13 3.24
C THR A 118 15.01 12.71 4.25
N LEU A 119 14.07 11.85 3.87
CA LEU A 119 13.05 11.32 4.78
C LEU A 119 13.67 10.52 5.94
N TYR A 120 14.65 9.64 5.67
CA TYR A 120 15.39 8.95 6.73
C TYR A 120 16.11 9.92 7.68
N ARG A 121 16.71 10.99 7.15
CA ARG A 121 17.39 12.01 7.96
C ARG A 121 16.41 12.78 8.83
N TRP A 122 15.25 13.16 8.29
CA TRP A 122 14.19 13.81 9.06
C TRP A 122 13.63 12.90 10.15
N ALA A 123 13.37 11.63 9.82
CA ALA A 123 12.93 10.62 10.79
C ALA A 123 13.90 10.51 11.97
N SER A 124 15.20 10.38 11.68
CA SER A 124 16.26 10.30 12.70
C SER A 124 16.31 11.57 13.56
N LYS A 125 16.33 12.77 12.95
CA LYS A 125 16.39 14.05 13.69
C LYS A 125 15.16 14.29 14.58
N ARG A 126 13.98 13.82 14.15
CA ARG A 126 12.70 14.00 14.84
C ARG A 126 12.27 12.80 15.70
N ARG A 127 13.14 11.78 15.84
CA ARG A 127 12.86 10.53 16.56
C ARG A 127 11.56 9.84 16.11
N MET A 128 11.31 9.86 14.80
CA MET A 128 10.20 9.15 14.16
C MET A 128 10.70 7.85 13.53
N THR A 129 9.84 6.84 13.46
CA THR A 129 10.12 5.62 12.68
C THR A 129 9.77 5.85 11.21
N PHE A 130 10.65 5.41 10.31
CA PHE A 130 10.39 5.47 8.87
C PHE A 130 10.97 4.22 8.18
N SER A 131 10.13 3.59 7.37
CA SER A 131 10.53 2.50 6.48
C SER A 131 9.83 2.61 5.15
N LYS A 132 10.53 2.23 4.08
CA LYS A 132 9.99 2.20 2.71
C LYS A 132 8.78 1.26 2.57
N LEU A 133 8.70 0.23 3.41
CA LEU A 133 7.65 -0.80 3.38
C LEU A 133 6.59 -0.59 4.45
N GLN A 134 6.77 0.40 5.33
CA GLN A 134 5.77 0.74 6.32
C GLN A 134 4.61 1.47 5.64
N ILE A 135 3.39 1.08 5.98
CA ILE A 135 2.19 1.83 5.66
C ILE A 135 2.15 3.03 6.60
N ILE A 136 2.08 4.23 6.01
CA ILE A 136 2.00 5.49 6.73
C ILE A 136 0.53 5.84 6.94
N ASN A 137 0.15 6.12 8.18
CA ASN A 137 -1.22 6.54 8.51
C ASN A 137 -1.42 8.06 8.31
N GLN A 138 -2.67 8.54 8.35
CA GLN A 138 -2.97 9.95 8.08
C GLN A 138 -2.31 10.91 9.08
N LYS A 139 -2.23 10.54 10.36
CA LYS A 139 -1.56 11.36 11.39
C LYS A 139 -0.07 11.54 11.08
N GLU A 140 0.58 10.48 10.62
CA GLU A 140 1.97 10.53 10.18
C GLU A 140 2.11 11.33 8.88
N LEU A 141 1.19 11.17 7.91
CA LEU A 141 1.20 11.95 6.66
C LEU A 141 1.15 13.45 6.93
N SER A 142 0.26 13.91 7.81
CA SER A 142 0.17 15.34 8.18
C SER A 142 1.49 15.86 8.74
N ARG A 143 2.15 15.09 9.62
CA ARG A 143 3.47 15.44 10.17
C ARG A 143 4.55 15.54 9.08
N TRP A 144 4.53 14.61 8.12
CA TRP A 144 5.47 14.65 7.00
C TRP A 144 5.28 15.89 6.10
N LEU A 145 4.03 16.29 5.88
CA LEU A 145 3.70 17.51 5.13
C LEU A 145 4.14 18.77 5.87
N GLU A 146 3.91 18.84 7.19
CA GLU A 146 4.41 19.95 8.03
C GLU A 146 5.93 20.08 7.93
N LEU A 147 6.66 18.97 8.06
CA LEU A 147 8.12 18.97 7.93
C LEU A 147 8.58 19.44 6.55
N ALA A 148 7.89 19.04 5.50
CA ALA A 148 8.20 19.47 4.13
C ALA A 148 7.94 20.97 3.93
N ASN A 149 6.83 21.50 4.45
CA ASN A 149 6.53 22.92 4.36
C ASN A 149 7.54 23.77 5.14
N ILE A 150 7.96 23.34 6.33
CA ILE A 150 9.01 24.01 7.11
C ILE A 150 10.34 24.02 6.33
N ALA A 151 10.71 22.88 5.73
CA ALA A 151 11.95 22.77 4.97
C ALA A 151 11.92 23.53 3.63
N LYS A 152 10.74 23.75 3.05
CA LYS A 152 10.54 24.55 1.83
C LYS A 152 10.63 26.05 2.12
N ALA A 153 10.21 26.48 3.30
CA ALA A 153 10.24 27.89 3.72
C ALA A 153 11.62 28.37 4.20
N GLN A 154 12.59 27.46 4.32
CA GLN A 154 14.01 27.73 4.61
C GLN A 154 14.80 27.81 3.32
#